data_AF-A0A956DC33-F1
#
_entry.id   AF-A0A956DC33-F1
#
_cell.length_a   1.000
_cell.length_b   1.000
_cell.length_c   1.000
_cell.angle_alpha   90.00
_cell.angle_beta   90.00
_cell.angle_gamma   90.00
#
_symmetry.space_group_name_H-M   'P 1'
#
loop_
_entity.id
_entity.type
_entity.pdbx_description
1 polymer ?
#
loop_
_entity_poly.entity_id
_entity_poly.type
_entity_poly.pdbx_seq_one_letter_code
_entity_poly.pdbx_strand_id
1 'polypeptide(L)'
;MLVLTSGCMKWTAIRPEHLPMLNGSDAVDLGQQGNYRVVAVTSRTVERPDGRTVQIRGRFDARLTGHNGRQIVVRHPVVAAQEGPVLHVRGSNLAAPPIPLQNLRTVEVGQRNGAAIALGAGLGGAVVGALIGLLVIKRL
;
A
#
# COMPACT_ATOMS: atom_id res chain seq x y z
N MET A 1 12.92 17.61 25.01
CA MET A 1 11.75 16.75 24.73
C MET A 1 12.06 16.01 23.43
N LEU A 2 12.46 14.74 23.52
CA LEU A 2 12.90 13.94 22.36
C LEU A 2 11.65 13.57 21.53
N VAL A 3 11.42 14.23 20.40
CA VAL A 3 10.36 13.84 19.46
C VAL A 3 10.86 12.62 18.70
N LEU A 4 10.53 11.42 19.21
CA LEU A 4 10.63 10.19 18.45
C LEU A 4 9.68 10.30 17.26
N THR A 5 10.15 10.78 16.12
CA THR A 5 9.46 10.57 14.83
C THR A 5 9.67 9.10 14.43
N SER A 6 9.19 8.17 15.25
CA SER A 6 9.03 6.78 14.86
C SER A 6 8.07 6.77 13.68
N GLY A 7 8.59 6.54 12.47
CA GLY A 7 7.85 6.68 11.21
C GLY A 7 6.45 6.08 11.30
N CYS A 8 5.44 6.94 11.40
CA CYS A 8 4.06 6.51 11.61
C CYS A 8 3.60 5.71 10.41
N MET A 9 3.16 4.49 10.64
CA MET A 9 2.53 3.67 9.60
C MET A 9 1.08 4.12 9.46
N LYS A 10 0.71 4.60 8.27
CA LYS A 10 -0.67 4.95 7.96
C LYS A 10 -1.37 3.71 7.39
N TRP A 11 -2.31 3.18 8.16
CA TRP A 11 -3.19 2.09 7.74
C TRP A 11 -4.43 2.67 7.07
N THR A 12 -4.71 2.21 5.85
CA THR A 12 -5.89 2.63 5.09
C THR A 12 -6.74 1.42 4.75
N ALA A 13 -8.01 1.45 5.15
CA ALA A 13 -8.96 0.39 4.80
C ALA A 13 -9.26 0.37 3.29
N ILE A 14 -9.19 -0.82 2.71
CA ILE A 14 -9.56 -1.11 1.32
C ILE A 14 -10.57 -2.27 1.30
N ARG A 15 -11.25 -2.46 0.18
CA ARG A 15 -12.07 -3.65 0.02
C ARG A 15 -11.18 -4.89 -0.17
N PRO A 16 -11.52 -6.06 0.42
CA PRO A 16 -10.72 -7.27 0.29
C PRO A 16 -10.43 -7.67 -1.18
N GLU A 17 -11.41 -7.50 -2.06
CA GLU A 17 -11.33 -7.79 -3.49
C GLU A 17 -10.34 -6.91 -4.25
N HIS A 18 -9.94 -5.77 -3.67
CA HIS A 18 -8.96 -4.86 -4.27
C HIS A 18 -7.52 -5.18 -3.86
N LEU A 19 -7.29 -6.10 -2.90
CA LEU A 19 -5.93 -6.44 -2.48
C LEU A 19 -5.10 -7.07 -3.61
N PRO A 20 -5.61 -8.01 -4.45
CA PRO A 20 -4.88 -8.54 -5.60
C PRO A 20 -4.51 -7.45 -6.63
N MET A 21 -5.31 -6.39 -6.73
CA MET A 21 -4.99 -5.26 -7.62
C MET A 21 -3.72 -4.54 -7.21
N LEU A 22 -3.23 -4.70 -5.97
CA LEU A 22 -2.01 -4.07 -5.48
C LEU A 22 -0.74 -4.91 -5.75
N ASN A 23 -0.87 -6.08 -6.36
CA ASN A 23 0.26 -6.93 -6.71
C ASN A 23 1.29 -6.17 -7.57
N GLY A 24 2.58 -6.36 -7.26
CA GLY A 24 3.68 -5.69 -7.96
C GLY A 24 3.83 -4.21 -7.61
N SER A 25 3.18 -3.70 -6.56
CA SER A 25 3.48 -2.36 -6.05
C SER A 25 4.84 -2.38 -5.33
N ASP A 26 5.82 -1.71 -5.92
CA ASP A 26 7.17 -1.60 -5.38
C ASP A 26 7.75 -0.19 -5.64
N ALA A 27 8.88 0.09 -5.03
CA ALA A 27 9.72 1.25 -5.29
C ALA A 27 11.06 0.76 -5.83
N VAL A 28 11.35 1.09 -7.09
CA VAL A 28 12.59 0.72 -7.78
C VAL A 28 13.53 1.92 -7.76
N ASP A 29 14.75 1.72 -7.28
CA ASP A 29 15.81 2.72 -7.36
C ASP A 29 16.31 2.82 -8.81
N LEU A 30 16.14 3.98 -9.43
CA LEU A 30 16.61 4.24 -10.80
C LEU A 30 18.02 4.81 -10.83
N GLY A 31 18.63 5.05 -9.66
CA GLY A 31 20.00 5.54 -9.52
C GLY A 31 20.08 6.95 -8.95
N GLN A 32 21.27 7.52 -9.06
CA GLN A 32 21.62 8.79 -8.44
C GLN A 32 22.00 9.81 -9.51
N GLN A 33 21.30 10.95 -9.52
CA GLN A 33 21.61 12.08 -10.38
C GLN A 33 22.20 13.21 -9.51
N GLY A 34 23.52 13.30 -9.45
CA GLY A 34 24.23 14.22 -8.56
C GLY A 34 23.98 13.88 -7.08
N ASN A 35 23.44 14.83 -6.31
CA ASN A 35 23.10 14.64 -4.89
C ASN A 35 21.68 14.07 -4.66
N TYR A 36 20.98 13.70 -5.73
CA TYR A 36 19.60 13.26 -5.67
C TYR A 36 19.48 11.78 -6.01
N ARG A 37 18.72 11.05 -5.18
CA ARG A 37 18.31 9.67 -5.51
C ARG A 37 16.98 9.72 -6.25
N VAL A 38 16.93 9.02 -7.38
CA VAL A 38 15.76 8.92 -8.25
C VAL A 38 15.11 7.57 -8.02
N VAL A 39 13.85 7.57 -7.56
CA VAL A 39 13.11 6.32 -7.30
C VAL A 39 11.83 6.32 -8.14
N ALA A 40 11.62 5.25 -8.89
CA ALA A 40 10.35 4.95 -9.53
C ALA A 40 9.42 4.29 -8.50
N VAL A 41 8.26 4.89 -8.26
CA VAL A 41 7.26 4.34 -7.34
C VAL A 41 6.03 3.93 -8.12
N THR A 42 5.65 2.66 -8.07
CA THR A 42 4.39 2.21 -8.67
C THR A 42 3.23 2.75 -7.84
N SER A 43 2.25 3.35 -8.52
CA SER A 43 1.03 3.82 -7.88
C SER A 43 -0.18 3.05 -8.39
N ARG A 44 -1.09 2.67 -7.50
CA ARG A 44 -2.37 2.06 -7.84
C ARG A 44 -3.51 2.70 -7.06
N THR A 45 -4.62 2.94 -7.74
CA THR A 45 -5.84 3.51 -7.13
C THR A 45 -6.80 2.37 -6.84
N VAL A 46 -7.30 2.32 -5.60
CA VAL A 46 -8.27 1.32 -5.14
C VAL A 46 -9.42 1.99 -4.42
N GLU A 47 -10.60 1.39 -4.50
CA GLU A 47 -11.75 1.88 -3.76
C GLU A 47 -11.70 1.43 -2.29
N ARG A 48 -12.09 2.33 -1.41
CA ARG A 48 -12.28 2.12 0.01
C ARG A 48 -13.69 1.60 0.28
N PRO A 49 -13.94 1.04 1.48
CA PRO A 49 -15.29 0.62 1.87
C PRO A 49 -16.31 1.77 1.94
N ASP A 50 -15.87 3.03 2.07
CA ASP A 50 -16.72 4.23 2.10
C ASP A 50 -17.06 4.79 0.70
N GLY A 51 -16.72 4.06 -0.37
CA GLY A 51 -16.95 4.48 -1.76
C GLY A 51 -15.92 5.49 -2.30
N ARG A 52 -15.01 6.00 -1.46
CA ARG A 52 -13.94 6.90 -1.90
C ARG A 52 -12.78 6.11 -2.48
N THR A 53 -11.98 6.73 -3.35
CA THR A 53 -10.75 6.12 -3.84
C THR A 53 -9.55 6.50 -2.98
N VAL A 54 -8.56 5.62 -2.90
CA VAL A 54 -7.25 5.90 -2.31
C VAL A 54 -6.14 5.41 -3.23
N GLN A 55 -5.07 6.20 -3.29
CA GLN A 55 -3.87 5.87 -4.05
C GLN A 55 -2.85 5.21 -3.12
N ILE A 56 -2.53 3.95 -3.40
CA ILE A 56 -1.46 3.18 -2.75
C ILE A 56 -0.20 3.32 -3.62
N ARG A 57 0.94 3.60 -2.98
CA ARG A 57 2.21 3.93 -3.64
C ARG A 57 3.34 3.05 -3.11
N GLY A 58 4.02 2.36 -4.01
CA GLY A 58 5.20 1.57 -3.73
C GLY A 58 4.95 0.45 -2.73
N ARG A 59 5.94 0.23 -1.86
CA ARG A 59 5.91 -0.84 -0.86
C ARG A 59 4.81 -0.61 0.16
N PHE A 60 4.11 -1.69 0.46
CA PHE A 60 3.07 -1.72 1.47
C PHE A 60 3.09 -3.03 2.24
N ASP A 61 2.62 -2.98 3.48
CA ASP A 61 2.21 -4.15 4.24
C ASP A 61 0.68 -4.23 4.23
N ALA A 62 0.12 -5.42 4.40
CA ALA A 62 -1.31 -5.62 4.55
C ALA A 62 -1.66 -6.05 5.97
N ARG A 63 -2.82 -5.63 6.47
CA ARG A 63 -3.39 -6.10 7.73
C ARG A 63 -4.79 -6.62 7.46
N LEU A 64 -5.00 -7.90 7.71
CA LEU A 64 -6.29 -8.55 7.63
C LEU A 64 -6.86 -8.69 9.04
N THR A 65 -8.07 -8.20 9.28
CA THR A 65 -8.76 -8.34 10.56
C THR A 65 -9.99 -9.21 10.37
N GLY A 66 -10.07 -10.32 11.11
CA GLY A 66 -11.23 -11.20 11.09
C GLY A 66 -12.39 -10.67 11.93
N HIS A 67 -13.59 -11.24 11.74
CA HIS A 67 -14.75 -10.94 12.59
C HIS A 67 -14.54 -11.32 14.06
N ASN A 68 -13.69 -12.30 14.33
CA ASN A 68 -13.25 -12.67 15.67
C ASN A 68 -12.24 -11.70 16.30
N GLY A 69 -11.90 -10.59 15.62
CA GLY A 69 -10.93 -9.60 16.07
C GLY A 69 -9.47 -10.01 15.87
N ARG A 70 -9.19 -11.23 15.37
CA ARG A 70 -7.83 -11.67 15.08
C ARG A 70 -7.24 -10.84 13.94
N GLN A 71 -6.06 -10.29 14.16
CA GLN A 71 -5.32 -9.52 13.17
C GLN A 71 -4.15 -10.34 12.61
N ILE A 72 -3.97 -10.29 11.29
CA ILE A 72 -2.85 -10.89 10.58
C ILE A 72 -2.17 -9.78 9.80
N VAL A 73 -0.93 -9.45 10.18
CA VAL A 73 -0.10 -8.51 9.44
C VAL A 73 0.77 -9.27 8.47
N VAL A 74 0.62 -8.97 7.18
CA VAL A 74 1.37 -9.51 6.07
C VAL A 74 2.38 -8.46 5.63
N ARG A 75 3.66 -8.75 5.81
CA ARG A 75 4.75 -7.85 5.46
C ARG A 75 5.13 -7.99 4.00
N HIS A 76 5.53 -6.87 3.40
CA HIS A 76 6.09 -6.82 2.06
C HIS A 76 7.18 -7.91 1.83
N PRO A 77 7.28 -8.53 0.64
CA PRO A 77 6.41 -8.35 -0.52
C PRO A 77 5.05 -9.03 -0.33
N VAL A 78 3.98 -8.26 -0.48
CA VAL A 78 2.60 -8.77 -0.39
C VAL A 78 2.16 -9.23 -1.77
N VAL A 79 1.73 -10.48 -1.87
CA VAL A 79 1.11 -11.05 -3.07
C VAL A 79 -0.25 -11.60 -2.68
N ALA A 80 -1.31 -11.15 -3.33
CA ALA A 80 -2.67 -11.60 -3.08
C ALA A 80 -3.30 -12.19 -4.33
N ALA A 81 -4.06 -13.26 -4.18
CA ALA A 81 -4.89 -13.86 -5.22
C ALA A 81 -6.29 -14.12 -4.64
N GLN A 82 -7.32 -13.99 -5.47
CA GLN A 82 -8.69 -14.30 -5.09
C GLN A 82 -9.22 -15.40 -6.00
N GLU A 83 -9.69 -16.47 -5.38
CA GLU A 83 -10.32 -17.61 -6.04
C GLU A 83 -11.74 -17.76 -5.49
N GLY A 84 -12.71 -17.19 -6.20
CA GLY A 84 -14.10 -17.12 -5.74
C GLY A 84 -14.24 -16.39 -4.40
N PRO A 85 -14.77 -17.04 -3.34
CA PRO A 85 -14.94 -16.44 -2.02
C PRO A 85 -13.69 -16.56 -1.12
N VAL A 86 -12.56 -17.04 -1.65
CA VAL A 86 -11.32 -17.27 -0.88
C VAL A 86 -10.24 -16.29 -1.32
N LEU A 87 -9.62 -15.64 -0.35
CA LEU A 87 -8.47 -14.77 -0.53
C LEU A 87 -7.21 -15.49 -0.05
N HIS A 88 -6.21 -15.60 -0.93
CA HIS A 88 -4.89 -16.10 -0.63
C HIS A 88 -3.93 -14.93 -0.51
N VAL A 89 -3.29 -14.76 0.65
CA VAL A 89 -2.37 -13.63 0.88
C VAL A 89 -1.02 -14.13 1.37
N ARG A 90 0.02 -13.89 0.59
CA ARG A 90 1.41 -14.21 0.89
C ARG A 90 2.17 -12.95 1.28
N GLY A 91 3.07 -13.07 2.26
CA GLY A 91 4.04 -12.06 2.63
C GLY A 91 5.40 -12.66 2.91
N SER A 92 6.39 -11.85 3.25
CA SER A 92 7.69 -12.34 3.75
C SER A 92 7.56 -13.13 5.05
N ASN A 93 6.50 -12.91 5.82
CA ASN A 93 6.25 -13.55 7.11
C ASN A 93 5.04 -14.50 7.12
N LEU A 94 4.40 -14.76 5.97
CA LEU A 94 3.18 -15.55 5.89
C LEU A 94 3.09 -16.38 4.61
N ALA A 95 2.92 -17.69 4.75
CA ALA A 95 2.74 -18.63 3.65
C ALA A 95 1.25 -18.71 3.24
N ALA A 96 0.84 -17.84 2.29
CA ALA A 96 -0.41 -17.85 1.51
C ALA A 96 -1.60 -18.70 2.04
N PRO A 97 -2.11 -18.49 3.26
CA PRO A 97 -3.20 -19.32 3.76
C PRO A 97 -4.48 -18.98 3.00
N PRO A 98 -5.38 -19.95 2.77
CA PRO A 98 -6.72 -19.67 2.28
C PRO A 98 -7.51 -18.94 3.37
N ILE A 99 -8.02 -17.75 3.05
CA ILE A 99 -8.83 -16.94 3.97
C ILE A 99 -10.19 -16.69 3.32
N PRO A 100 -11.27 -17.31 3.80
CA PRO A 100 -12.62 -17.01 3.33
C PRO A 100 -12.96 -15.53 3.55
N LEU A 101 -13.46 -14.84 2.52
CA LEU A 101 -13.81 -13.42 2.58
C LEU A 101 -14.86 -13.13 3.68
N GLN A 102 -15.80 -14.05 3.88
CA GLN A 102 -16.81 -13.97 4.95
C GLN A 102 -16.22 -13.96 6.37
N ASN A 103 -14.97 -14.40 6.54
CA ASN A 103 -14.29 -14.36 7.83
C ASN A 103 -13.56 -13.03 8.06
N LEU A 104 -13.41 -12.20 7.03
CA LEU A 104 -12.72 -10.93 7.08
C LEU A 104 -13.70 -9.78 7.36
N ARG A 105 -13.39 -9.03 8.42
CA ARG A 105 -14.09 -7.79 8.76
C ARG A 105 -13.50 -6.60 8.03
N THR A 106 -12.17 -6.48 8.01
CA THR A 106 -11.46 -5.39 7.33
C THR A 106 -10.16 -5.86 6.71
N VAL A 107 -9.79 -5.22 5.60
CA VAL A 107 -8.47 -5.30 5.00
C VAL A 107 -7.89 -3.90 4.95
N GLU A 108 -6.69 -3.72 5.45
CA GLU A 108 -6.01 -2.44 5.50
C GLU A 108 -4.62 -2.55 4.88
N VAL A 109 -4.21 -1.47 4.22
CA VAL A 109 -2.89 -1.34 3.62
C VAL A 109 -2.10 -0.32 4.44
N GLY A 110 -0.95 -0.75 4.94
CA GLY A 110 -0.05 0.05 5.73
C GLY A 110 1.11 0.55 4.89
N GLN A 111 1.25 1.88 4.81
CA GLN A 111 2.42 2.53 4.21
C GLN A 111 3.13 3.32 5.31
N ARG A 112 4.47 3.27 5.35
CA ARG A 112 5.22 4.18 6.22
C ARG A 112 5.04 5.60 5.68
N ASN A 113 4.68 6.54 6.56
CA ASN A 113 4.69 7.96 6.26
C ASN A 113 6.15 8.43 6.07
N GLY A 114 6.72 8.14 4.91
CA GLY A 114 7.87 8.87 4.38
C GLY A 114 7.33 10.01 3.52
N ALA A 115 7.14 11.17 4.13
CA ALA A 115 6.55 12.38 3.57
C ALA A 115 5.03 12.30 3.28
N ALA A 116 4.28 13.17 3.95
CA ALA A 116 3.15 13.80 3.30
C ALA A 116 3.65 14.37 1.98
N ILE A 117 3.38 13.68 0.86
CA ILE A 117 3.46 14.32 -0.44
C ILE A 117 2.24 15.22 -0.46
N ALA A 118 2.41 16.42 0.10
CA ALA A 118 1.55 17.54 -0.20
C ALA A 118 1.65 17.73 -1.71
N LEU A 119 0.70 17.15 -2.45
CA LEU A 119 0.37 17.63 -3.79
C LEU A 119 -0.24 19.01 -3.60
N GLY A 120 0.63 19.98 -3.30
CA GLY A 120 0.33 21.39 -3.43
C GLY A 120 0.39 21.72 -4.91
N ALA A 121 -0.72 21.48 -5.61
CA ALA A 121 -1.09 22.16 -6.84
C ALA A 121 -2.55 21.81 -7.10
N GLY A 122 -3.38 22.85 -7.19
CA GLY A 122 -4.83 22.72 -7.29
C GLY A 122 -5.30 22.07 -8.59
N LEU A 123 -6.60 21.74 -8.54
CA LEU A 123 -7.52 21.57 -9.66
C LEU A 123 -7.24 20.44 -10.66
N GLY A 124 -8.29 19.64 -10.88
CA GLY A 124 -8.45 18.88 -12.12
C GLY A 124 -8.27 17.39 -11.94
N GLY A 125 -9.39 16.66 -11.97
CA GLY A 125 -9.35 15.22 -12.13
C GLY A 125 -8.60 14.84 -13.41
N ALA A 126 -7.78 13.81 -13.30
CA ALA A 126 -7.26 13.09 -14.45
C ALA A 126 -7.19 11.60 -14.08
N VAL A 127 -8.05 10.82 -14.71
CA VAL A 127 -7.88 9.38 -14.88
C VAL A 127 -6.58 9.17 -15.66
N VAL A 128 -5.73 8.22 -15.25
CA VAL A 128 -4.85 7.39 -16.11
C VAL A 128 -4.03 6.42 -15.24
N GLY A 129 -3.88 5.19 -15.75
CA GLY A 129 -3.11 4.10 -15.17
C GLY A 129 -1.59 4.34 -15.09
N ALA A 130 -0.93 3.51 -14.29
CA ALA A 130 0.52 3.34 -14.22
C ALA A 130 1.37 4.62 -14.40
N LEU A 131 1.16 5.62 -13.55
CA LEU A 131 2.12 6.72 -13.42
C LEU A 131 3.33 6.22 -12.61
N ILE A 132 4.46 6.01 -13.30
CA ILE A 132 5.79 5.93 -12.69
C ILE A 132 6.10 7.32 -12.15
N GLY A 133 5.81 7.54 -10.87
CA GLY A 133 6.14 8.80 -10.21
C GLY A 133 7.64 8.85 -9.91
N LEU A 134 8.36 9.77 -10.55
CA LEU A 134 9.77 10.06 -10.25
C LEU A 134 9.83 10.85 -8.94
N LEU A 135 10.27 10.22 -7.85
CA LEU A 135 10.47 10.92 -6.57
C LEU A 135 11.96 11.28 -6.41
N VAL A 136 12.24 12.58 -6.25
CA VAL A 136 13.59 13.13 -6.02
C VAL A 136 13.74 13.41 -4.52
N ILE A 137 14.58 12.63 -3.82
CA ILE A 137 14.86 12.84 -2.39
C ILE A 137 16.23 13.50 -2.23
N LYS A 138 16.28 14.66 -1.56
CA LYS A 138 17.51 15.37 -1.19
C LYS A 138 18.02 14.82 0.14
N ARG A 139 19.26 14.31 0.19
CA ARG A 139 19.90 13.97 1.48
C ARG A 139 20.35 15.26 2.16
N LEU A 140 19.92 15.45 3.42
CA LEU A 140 20.47 16.44 4.36
C LEU A 140 21.69 15.84 5.06
#